data_AF-A0A021VRA4-F1
#
_entry.id   AF-A0A021VRA4-F1
#
_cell.length_a   1.000
_cell.length_b   1.000
_cell.length_c   1.000
_cell.angle_alpha   90.00
_cell.angle_beta   90.00
_cell.angle_gamma   90.00
#
_symmetry.space_group_name_H-M   'P 1'
#
loop_
_entity.id
_entity.type
_entity.pdbx_description
1 polymer ?
#
loop_
_entity_poly.entity_id
_entity_poly.type
_entity_poly.pdbx_seq_one_letter_code
_entity_poly.pdbx_strand_id
1 'polypeptide(L)'
;MAGSHGPHPRQVPGYAAAAAAGRLPRVPEHAPPLLVQPTARALFHRFVGLAAGGVVGLGVVAGVVERLPLPGPAVAGVLGLLALAFLVLLLRTLPAVGRQSVAELQQGYTTLVLQLGGFWFGEGPLTLPGEMRAGWDYRGTWQLDHRDGRVLRAPDREVDPPGMYPSPNRPGRMELWTGRVWLGHIGIGD
;
A
#
# COMPACT_ATOMS: atom_id res chain seq x y z
N MET A 1 4.66 10.78 17.78
CA MET A 1 3.19 10.97 17.77
C MET A 1 2.67 10.09 16.64
N ALA A 2 2.41 8.82 16.90
CA ALA A 2 1.10 8.30 17.33
C ALA A 2 0.04 8.72 16.32
N GLY A 3 -0.30 7.83 15.36
CA GLY A 3 -1.54 8.00 14.59
C GLY A 3 -2.63 8.30 15.60
N SER A 4 -3.38 9.38 15.39
CA SER A 4 -4.41 9.74 16.35
C SER A 4 -5.33 8.53 16.48
N HIS A 5 -5.55 8.10 17.72
CA HIS A 5 -6.70 7.26 18.05
C HIS A 5 -7.94 8.11 17.77
N GLY A 6 -8.26 8.25 16.48
CA GLY A 6 -9.41 9.00 16.00
C GLY A 6 -10.69 8.25 16.34
N PRO A 7 -11.85 8.86 16.07
CA PRO A 7 -13.12 8.19 16.24
C PRO A 7 -13.17 6.90 15.42
N HIS A 8 -13.94 5.93 15.89
CA HIS A 8 -14.22 4.71 15.15
C HIS A 8 -14.95 5.06 13.83
N PRO A 9 -14.72 4.34 12.71
CA PRO A 9 -15.32 4.70 11.42
C PRO A 9 -16.84 4.92 11.45
N ARG A 10 -17.57 4.09 12.19
CA ARG A 10 -19.03 4.20 12.36
C ARG A 10 -19.49 5.50 13.05
N GLN A 11 -18.61 6.16 13.77
CA GLN A 11 -18.88 7.42 14.48
C GLN A 11 -18.60 8.65 13.61
N VAL A 12 -17.99 8.47 12.44
CA VAL A 12 -17.60 9.59 11.58
C VAL A 12 -18.82 10.14 10.83
N PRO A 13 -19.02 11.47 10.79
CA PRO A 13 -20.06 12.09 9.98
C PRO A 13 -19.99 11.64 8.52
N GLY A 14 -21.16 11.28 7.96
CA GLY A 14 -21.26 10.79 6.59
C GLY A 14 -21.08 9.27 6.44
N TYR A 15 -20.78 8.51 7.51
CA TYR A 15 -20.71 7.05 7.46
C TYR A 15 -21.99 6.42 6.89
N ALA A 16 -23.15 6.77 7.44
CA ALA A 16 -24.44 6.24 6.99
C ALA A 16 -24.71 6.57 5.51
N ALA A 17 -24.38 7.80 5.07
CA ALA A 17 -24.53 8.21 3.68
C ALA A 17 -23.57 7.46 2.74
N ALA A 18 -22.32 7.22 3.18
CA ALA A 18 -21.36 6.42 2.42
C ALA A 18 -21.76 4.94 2.36
N ALA A 19 -22.34 4.40 3.44
CA ALA A 19 -22.89 3.05 3.49
C ALA A 19 -24.06 2.89 2.51
N ALA A 20 -25.02 3.82 2.54
CA ALA A 20 -26.16 3.84 1.62
C ALA A 20 -25.72 4.01 0.15
N ALA A 21 -24.69 4.81 -0.10
CA ALA A 21 -24.08 4.96 -1.42
C ALA A 21 -23.17 3.78 -1.80
N GLY A 22 -22.97 2.80 -0.91
CA GLY A 22 -22.17 1.61 -1.17
C GLY A 22 -20.68 1.89 -1.38
N ARG A 23 -20.16 2.97 -0.80
CA ARG A 23 -18.75 3.43 -0.90
C ARG A 23 -17.83 2.91 0.21
N LEU A 24 -18.39 2.21 1.20
CA LEU A 24 -17.63 1.58 2.28
C LEU A 24 -17.08 0.21 1.84
N PRO A 25 -16.04 -0.32 2.52
CA PRO A 25 -15.54 -1.66 2.25
C PRO A 25 -16.66 -2.69 2.45
N ARG A 26 -16.81 -3.60 1.48
CA ARG A 26 -17.86 -4.63 1.52
C ARG A 26 -17.25 -5.99 1.76
N VAL A 27 -17.51 -6.57 2.93
CA VAL A 27 -17.02 -7.91 3.28
C VAL A 27 -18.14 -8.93 3.06
N PRO A 28 -18.13 -9.69 1.96
CA PRO A 28 -19.20 -10.65 1.66
C PRO A 28 -19.28 -11.78 2.69
N GLU A 29 -20.44 -12.42 2.79
CA GLU A 29 -20.68 -13.54 3.70
C GLU A 29 -19.78 -14.74 3.39
N HIS A 30 -19.55 -14.99 2.10
CA HIS A 30 -18.66 -16.04 1.61
C HIS A 30 -17.40 -15.42 1.02
N ALA A 31 -16.30 -16.16 1.02
CA ALA A 31 -15.04 -15.70 0.45
C ALA A 31 -15.23 -15.29 -1.03
N PRO A 32 -14.86 -14.05 -1.40
CA PRO A 32 -14.93 -13.63 -2.79
C PRO A 32 -13.81 -14.31 -3.60
N PRO A 33 -13.99 -14.47 -4.93
CA PRO A 33 -12.86 -14.78 -5.80
C PRO A 33 -11.85 -13.62 -5.82
N LEU A 34 -10.68 -13.81 -6.43
CA LEU A 34 -9.71 -12.73 -6.63
C LEU A 34 -10.22 -11.72 -7.68
N LEU A 35 -11.04 -10.77 -7.25
CA LEU A 35 -11.70 -9.75 -8.10
C LEU A 35 -10.75 -8.66 -8.63
N VAL A 36 -9.62 -8.46 -7.95
CA VAL A 36 -8.67 -7.37 -8.19
C VAL A 36 -7.35 -7.98 -8.66
N GLN A 37 -7.01 -7.76 -9.93
CA GLN A 37 -5.83 -8.32 -10.58
C GLN A 37 -4.99 -7.23 -11.25
N PRO A 38 -3.64 -7.33 -11.24
CA PRO A 38 -2.85 -8.29 -10.46
C PRO A 38 -3.03 -8.11 -8.95
N THR A 39 -2.90 -9.15 -8.14
CA THR A 39 -3.06 -8.99 -6.67
C THR A 39 -1.99 -8.08 -6.05
N ALA A 40 -2.31 -7.45 -4.92
CA ALA A 40 -1.39 -6.59 -4.16
C ALA A 40 -0.12 -7.35 -3.77
N ARG A 41 -0.25 -8.61 -3.35
CA ARG A 41 0.88 -9.48 -3.04
C ARG A 41 1.74 -9.78 -4.27
N ALA A 42 1.13 -10.02 -5.43
CA ALA A 42 1.87 -10.24 -6.67
C ALA A 42 2.66 -8.98 -7.08
N LEU A 43 2.05 -7.80 -6.99
CA LEU A 43 2.76 -6.53 -7.23
C LEU A 43 3.89 -6.31 -6.21
N PHE A 44 3.66 -6.65 -4.95
CA PHE A 44 4.71 -6.57 -3.92
C PHE A 44 5.88 -7.51 -4.22
N HIS A 45 5.63 -8.75 -4.63
CA HIS A 45 6.70 -9.67 -5.06
C HIS A 45 7.48 -9.13 -6.27
N ARG A 46 6.80 -8.51 -7.25
CA ARG A 46 7.47 -7.84 -8.38
C ARG A 46 8.34 -6.68 -7.92
N PHE A 47 7.84 -5.87 -6.98
CA PHE A 47 8.61 -4.78 -6.38
C PHE A 47 9.86 -5.30 -5.66
N VAL A 48 9.73 -6.35 -4.84
CA VAL A 48 10.86 -6.97 -4.15
C VAL A 48 11.87 -7.56 -5.14
N GLY A 49 11.39 -8.25 -6.17
CA GLY A 49 12.25 -8.79 -7.23
C GLY A 49 13.01 -7.71 -7.99
N LEU A 50 12.34 -6.60 -8.31
CA LEU A 50 12.96 -5.42 -8.91
C LEU A 50 14.01 -4.80 -7.99
N ALA A 51 13.69 -4.65 -6.70
CA ALA A 51 14.59 -4.08 -5.71
C ALA A 51 15.87 -4.93 -5.55
N ALA A 52 15.71 -6.24 -5.33
CA ALA A 52 16.83 -7.15 -5.18
C ALA A 52 17.65 -7.27 -6.48
N GLY A 53 16.97 -7.45 -7.61
CA GLY A 53 17.62 -7.57 -8.92
C GLY A 53 18.37 -6.30 -9.33
N GLY A 54 17.81 -5.12 -9.04
CA GLY A 54 18.47 -3.86 -9.33
C GLY A 54 19.70 -3.60 -8.46
N VAL A 55 19.68 -3.98 -7.18
CA VAL A 55 20.87 -3.91 -6.32
C VAL A 55 21.99 -4.81 -6.86
N VAL A 56 21.68 -6.07 -7.21
CA VAL A 56 22.65 -6.98 -7.81
C VAL A 56 23.18 -6.44 -9.14
N GLY A 57 22.28 -5.97 -10.01
CA GLY A 57 22.63 -5.39 -11.31
C GLY A 57 23.54 -4.18 -11.18
N LEU A 58 23.24 -3.25 -10.27
CA LEU A 58 24.09 -2.08 -9.99
C LEU A 58 25.48 -2.50 -9.49
N GLY A 59 25.57 -3.52 -8.64
CA GLY A 59 26.86 -4.06 -8.18
C GLY A 59 27.70 -4.65 -9.31
N VAL A 60 27.07 -5.41 -10.21
CA VAL A 60 27.74 -5.93 -11.41
C VAL A 60 28.22 -4.80 -12.31
N VAL A 61 27.38 -3.79 -12.56
CA VAL A 61 27.74 -2.63 -13.37
C VAL A 61 28.90 -1.87 -12.74
N ALA A 62 28.88 -1.62 -11.43
CA ALA A 62 29.98 -0.98 -10.71
C ALA A 62 31.31 -1.74 -10.92
N GLY A 63 31.31 -3.05 -10.71
CA GLY A 63 32.51 -3.87 -10.89
C GLY A 63 33.01 -3.95 -12.34
N VAL A 64 32.13 -3.79 -13.34
CA VAL A 64 32.54 -3.68 -14.75
C VAL A 64 33.11 -2.30 -15.05
N VAL A 65 32.44 -1.23 -14.61
CA VAL A 65 32.85 0.16 -14.88
C VAL A 65 34.20 0.48 -14.23
N GLU A 66 34.48 -0.05 -13.03
CA GLU A 66 35.79 0.10 -12.36
C GLU A 66 36.96 -0.50 -13.14
N ARG A 67 36.71 -1.46 -14.05
CA ARG A 67 37.74 -2.07 -14.91
C ARG A 67 37.98 -1.32 -16.21
N LEU A 68 37.15 -0.31 -16.52
CA LEU A 68 37.32 0.50 -17.71
C LEU A 68 38.35 1.62 -17.46
N PRO A 69 39.15 2.01 -18.46
CA PRO A 69 40.11 3.11 -18.33
C PRO A 69 39.40 4.47 -18.40
N LEU A 70 38.40 4.67 -17.55
CA LEU A 70 37.61 5.89 -17.46
C LEU A 70 38.13 6.78 -16.32
N PRO A 71 38.05 8.11 -16.47
CA PRO A 71 38.39 9.02 -15.37
C PRO A 71 37.37 8.85 -14.23
N GLY A 72 37.84 8.90 -12.98
CA GLY A 72 37.03 8.69 -11.77
C GLY A 72 35.71 9.51 -11.73
N PRO A 73 35.70 10.79 -12.12
CA PRO A 73 34.45 11.57 -12.19
C PRO A 73 33.42 11.01 -13.19
N ALA A 74 33.84 10.43 -14.31
CA ALA A 74 32.93 9.82 -15.27
C ALA A 74 32.30 8.54 -14.73
N VAL A 75 33.08 7.71 -14.02
CA VAL A 75 32.58 6.52 -13.32
C VAL A 75 31.53 6.91 -12.28
N ALA A 76 31.84 7.91 -11.43
CA ALA A 76 30.92 8.40 -10.41
C ALA A 76 29.62 8.96 -11.02
N GLY A 77 29.71 9.69 -12.14
CA GLY A 77 28.55 10.22 -12.85
C GLY A 77 27.63 9.12 -13.38
N VAL A 78 28.19 8.10 -14.04
CA VAL A 78 27.40 6.98 -14.58
C VAL A 78 26.72 6.19 -13.46
N LEU A 79 27.44 5.82 -12.41
CA LEU A 79 26.87 5.08 -11.29
C LEU A 79 25.82 5.89 -10.53
N GLY A 80 26.06 7.20 -10.35
CA GLY A 80 25.10 8.11 -9.74
C GLY A 80 23.79 8.20 -10.53
N LEU A 81 23.87 8.34 -11.86
CA LEU A 81 22.68 8.37 -12.72
C LEU A 81 21.91 7.05 -12.72
N LEU A 82 22.61 5.92 -12.76
CA LEU A 82 21.97 4.59 -12.68
C LEU A 82 21.29 4.36 -11.33
N ALA A 83 21.97 4.71 -10.23
CA ALA A 83 21.40 4.62 -8.89
C ALA A 83 20.17 5.52 -8.73
N LEU A 84 20.23 6.76 -9.25
CA LEU A 84 19.09 7.68 -9.23
C LEU A 84 17.92 7.16 -10.07
N ALA A 85 18.17 6.68 -11.29
CA ALA A 85 17.14 6.11 -12.15
C ALA A 85 16.47 4.90 -11.48
N PHE A 86 17.27 4.04 -10.86
CA PHE A 86 16.77 2.89 -10.09
C PHE A 86 15.92 3.33 -8.89
N LEU A 87 16.37 4.31 -8.10
CA LEU A 87 15.60 4.88 -6.99
C LEU A 87 14.24 5.44 -7.48
N VAL A 88 14.26 6.24 -8.55
CA VAL A 88 13.03 6.80 -9.15
C VAL A 88 12.07 5.69 -9.59
N LEU A 89 12.59 4.60 -10.16
CA LEU A 89 11.78 3.45 -10.55
C LEU A 89 11.14 2.75 -9.34
N LEU A 90 11.88 2.56 -8.25
CA LEU A 90 11.33 2.01 -7.00
C LEU A 90 10.24 2.90 -6.41
N LEU A 91 10.46 4.21 -6.37
CA LEU A 91 9.50 5.18 -5.85
C LEU A 91 8.21 5.24 -6.69
N ARG A 92 8.28 4.98 -7.99
CA ARG A 92 7.11 4.94 -8.87
C ARG A 92 6.31 3.63 -8.80
N THR A 93 6.96 2.52 -8.45
CA THR A 93 6.32 1.20 -8.42
C THR A 93 5.60 0.91 -7.10
N LEU A 94 6.14 1.40 -5.98
CA LEU A 94 5.57 1.13 -4.66
C LEU A 94 4.13 1.66 -4.46
N PRO A 95 3.75 2.85 -4.96
CA PRO A 95 2.35 3.31 -4.88
C PRO A 95 1.35 2.40 -5.59
N ALA A 96 1.77 1.67 -6.63
CA ALA A 96 0.90 0.75 -7.34
C ALA A 96 0.51 -0.45 -6.47
N VAL A 97 1.46 -1.01 -5.70
CA VAL A 97 1.22 -2.13 -4.77
C VAL A 97 0.07 -1.79 -3.85
N GLY A 98 0.13 -0.60 -3.31
CA GLY A 98 -0.82 -0.25 -2.31
C GLY A 98 -2.17 0.24 -2.87
N ARG A 99 -2.23 0.89 -4.04
CA ARG A 99 -3.51 1.22 -4.69
C ARG A 99 -4.29 -0.07 -4.90
N GLN A 100 -3.56 -1.12 -5.28
CA GLN A 100 -4.08 -2.46 -5.38
C GLN A 100 -4.51 -3.03 -4.02
N SER A 101 -3.71 -2.84 -2.97
CA SER A 101 -4.10 -3.24 -1.61
C SER A 101 -5.40 -2.56 -1.17
N VAL A 102 -5.57 -1.26 -1.41
CA VAL A 102 -6.80 -0.54 -1.08
C VAL A 102 -7.96 -1.05 -1.92
N ALA A 103 -7.74 -1.30 -3.21
CA ALA A 103 -8.76 -1.87 -4.09
C ALA A 103 -9.22 -3.27 -3.63
N GLU A 104 -8.31 -4.15 -3.20
CA GLU A 104 -8.65 -5.44 -2.59
C GLU A 104 -9.49 -5.25 -1.32
N LEU A 105 -9.07 -4.35 -0.44
CA LEU A 105 -9.77 -4.06 0.81
C LEU A 105 -11.20 -3.57 0.57
N GLN A 106 -11.43 -2.77 -0.47
CA GLN A 106 -12.78 -2.35 -0.86
C GLN A 106 -13.67 -3.52 -1.28
N GLN A 107 -13.09 -4.59 -1.81
CA GLN A 107 -13.78 -5.84 -2.13
C GLN A 107 -13.88 -6.80 -0.92
N GLY A 108 -13.46 -6.37 0.28
CA GLY A 108 -13.61 -7.11 1.51
C GLY A 108 -12.59 -8.22 1.75
N TYR A 109 -11.51 -8.23 0.97
CA TYR A 109 -10.43 -9.21 1.12
C TYR A 109 -9.05 -8.55 1.04
N THR A 110 -8.01 -9.32 1.38
CA THR A 110 -6.62 -8.93 1.15
C THR A 110 -5.76 -10.14 0.82
N THR A 111 -4.79 -9.93 -0.07
CA THR A 111 -3.74 -10.90 -0.36
C THR A 111 -2.41 -10.56 0.30
N LEU A 112 -2.28 -9.33 0.82
CA LEU A 112 -1.05 -8.78 1.37
C LEU A 112 -1.31 -8.21 2.76
N VAL A 113 -0.80 -8.91 3.77
CA VAL A 113 -0.84 -8.48 5.17
C VAL A 113 0.47 -7.79 5.53
N LEU A 114 0.40 -6.55 6.00
CA LEU A 114 1.52 -5.84 6.63
C LEU A 114 1.28 -5.69 8.13
N GLN A 115 2.24 -6.03 8.99
CA GLN A 115 2.05 -5.79 10.42
C GLN A 115 2.19 -4.29 10.77
N LEU A 116 3.09 -3.61 10.08
CA LEU A 116 3.45 -2.21 10.28
C LEU A 116 3.76 -1.57 8.93
N GLY A 117 3.47 -0.28 8.82
CA GLY A 117 3.87 0.56 7.69
C GLY A 117 2.70 1.23 7.01
N GLY A 118 3.01 2.14 6.09
CA GLY A 118 2.06 2.74 5.17
C GLY A 118 2.46 2.36 3.75
N PHE A 119 1.47 2.08 2.90
CA PHE A 119 1.71 2.09 1.47
C PHE A 119 1.50 3.54 0.98
N TRP A 120 2.44 4.03 0.18
CA TRP A 120 2.48 5.40 -0.32
C TRP A 120 1.29 5.69 -1.25
N PHE A 121 0.34 6.57 -0.89
CA PHE A 121 -0.71 7.04 -1.82
C PHE A 121 -0.95 8.55 -1.77
N GLY A 122 -0.89 9.21 -2.95
CA GLY A 122 -1.52 10.52 -3.20
C GLY A 122 -0.80 11.75 -2.65
N GLU A 123 -1.14 12.94 -3.19
CA GLU A 123 -0.35 14.19 -3.08
C GLU A 123 -0.02 14.67 -1.64
N GLY A 124 1.28 14.82 -1.37
CA GLY A 124 1.87 15.47 -0.19
C GLY A 124 3.35 15.11 -0.01
N PRO A 125 4.26 16.06 0.30
CA PRO A 125 5.70 15.89 0.14
C PRO A 125 6.31 15.22 1.38
N LEU A 126 6.71 13.94 1.35
CA LEU A 126 7.62 13.37 2.37
C LEU A 126 7.20 13.50 3.86
N THR A 127 5.94 13.35 4.31
CA THR A 127 5.62 13.83 5.69
C THR A 127 4.63 12.93 6.42
N LEU A 128 4.96 12.07 7.38
CA LEU A 128 5.83 12.25 8.55
C LEU A 128 6.46 10.91 9.03
N PRO A 129 7.59 10.92 9.75
CA PRO A 129 8.23 9.72 10.35
C PRO A 129 7.35 8.84 11.25
N GLY A 130 6.15 9.31 11.64
CA GLY A 130 5.21 8.61 12.51
C GLY A 130 4.31 7.57 11.82
N GLU A 131 4.06 7.70 10.51
CA GLU A 131 3.08 6.86 9.78
C GLU A 131 3.66 5.50 9.34
N MET A 132 4.99 5.37 9.26
CA MET A 132 5.65 4.08 9.03
C MET A 132 5.48 3.08 10.18
N ARG A 133 4.90 3.51 11.31
CA ARG A 133 4.55 2.65 12.45
C ARG A 133 3.04 2.40 12.58
N ALA A 134 2.25 2.77 11.57
CA ALA A 134 0.82 2.49 11.60
C ALA A 134 0.61 0.97 11.67
N GLY A 135 -0.02 0.54 12.77
CA GLY A 135 -0.43 -0.85 12.93
C GLY A 135 -1.65 -1.11 12.07
N TRP A 136 -1.65 -2.24 11.38
CA TRP A 136 -2.80 -2.72 10.65
C TRP A 136 -3.51 -3.83 11.41
N ASP A 137 -4.83 -3.84 11.32
CA ASP A 137 -5.67 -4.94 11.74
C ASP A 137 -6.54 -5.39 10.56
N TYR A 138 -6.18 -6.53 9.97
CA TYR A 138 -6.90 -7.12 8.85
C TYR A 138 -7.97 -8.13 9.29
N ARG A 139 -8.25 -8.27 10.60
CA ARG A 139 -9.18 -9.31 11.06
C ARG A 139 -10.57 -9.16 10.45
N GLY A 140 -11.02 -7.94 10.16
CA GLY A 140 -12.31 -7.70 9.51
C GLY A 140 -12.40 -8.11 8.03
N THR A 141 -11.31 -8.55 7.36
CA THR A 141 -11.32 -8.94 5.94
C THR A 141 -10.96 -10.41 5.73
N TRP A 142 -11.45 -10.96 4.61
CA TRP A 142 -10.97 -12.25 4.11
C TRP A 142 -9.48 -12.17 3.78
N GLN A 143 -8.67 -13.10 4.29
CA GLN A 143 -7.29 -13.25 3.83
C GLN A 143 -7.25 -14.37 2.80
N LEU A 144 -6.86 -14.04 1.57
CA LEU A 144 -6.83 -14.98 0.44
C LEU A 144 -5.39 -15.21 -0.03
N ASP A 145 -5.12 -16.43 -0.51
CA ASP A 145 -3.88 -16.72 -1.21
C ASP A 145 -3.87 -15.96 -2.54
N HIS A 146 -2.78 -15.25 -2.80
CA HIS A 146 -2.62 -14.40 -3.97
C HIS A 146 -2.58 -15.14 -5.32
N ARG A 147 -2.36 -16.46 -5.34
CA ARG A 147 -2.22 -17.25 -6.57
C ARG A 147 -3.54 -17.82 -7.04
N ASP A 148 -4.31 -18.40 -6.12
CA ASP A 148 -5.50 -19.20 -6.44
C ASP A 148 -6.76 -18.73 -5.69
N GLY A 149 -6.65 -17.74 -4.79
CA GLY A 149 -7.77 -17.23 -4.01
C GLY A 149 -8.20 -18.15 -2.87
N ARG A 150 -7.42 -19.19 -2.55
CA ARG A 150 -7.72 -20.08 -1.42
C ARG A 150 -7.80 -19.27 -0.13
N VAL A 151 -8.81 -19.57 0.69
CA VAL A 151 -8.99 -18.91 1.99
C VAL A 151 -7.83 -19.29 2.92
N LEU A 152 -7.12 -18.28 3.40
CA LEU A 152 -6.12 -18.39 4.45
C LEU A 152 -6.72 -18.05 5.81
N ARG A 153 -7.65 -17.08 5.85
CA ARG A 153 -8.35 -16.68 7.08
C ARG A 153 -9.72 -16.07 6.75
N ALA A 154 -10.74 -16.42 7.54
CA ALA A 154 -12.06 -15.80 7.50
C ALA A 154 -12.08 -14.47 8.28
N PRO A 155 -12.98 -13.54 7.94
CA PRO A 155 -13.13 -12.28 8.66
C PRO A 155 -13.77 -12.48 10.04
N ASP A 156 -13.28 -11.73 11.01
CA ASP A 156 -13.94 -11.45 12.27
C ASP A 156 -15.03 -10.38 12.06
N ARG A 157 -16.29 -10.74 12.27
CA ARG A 157 -17.45 -9.88 11.99
C ARG A 157 -17.65 -8.78 13.03
N GLU A 158 -16.97 -8.87 14.17
CA GLU A 158 -17.01 -7.84 15.21
C GLU A 158 -16.03 -6.70 14.94
N VAL A 159 -15.11 -6.88 13.98
CA VAL A 159 -14.07 -5.92 13.64
C VAL A 159 -14.40 -5.25 12.31
N ASP A 160 -14.43 -3.92 12.30
CA ASP A 160 -14.56 -3.19 11.04
C ASP A 160 -13.33 -3.42 10.14
N PRO A 161 -13.53 -3.76 8.87
CA PRO A 161 -12.44 -4.04 7.95
C PRO A 161 -11.57 -2.80 7.70
N PRO A 162 -10.26 -2.95 7.47
CA PRO A 162 -9.47 -1.86 6.90
C PRO A 162 -9.97 -1.49 5.50
N GLY A 163 -9.84 -0.22 5.13
CA GLY A 163 -10.29 0.31 3.84
C GLY A 163 -10.62 1.79 3.89
N MET A 164 -11.28 2.31 2.86
CA MET A 164 -11.65 3.74 2.79
C MET A 164 -12.98 4.00 3.49
N TYR A 165 -12.98 4.99 4.37
CA TYR A 165 -14.17 5.48 5.06
C TYR A 165 -14.25 7.00 4.93
N PRO A 166 -15.39 7.63 5.23
CA PRO A 166 -15.45 9.08 5.40
C PRO A 166 -14.38 9.55 6.37
N SER A 167 -13.70 10.65 6.02
CA SER A 167 -12.60 11.19 6.81
C SER A 167 -13.12 11.91 8.05
N PRO A 168 -12.63 11.59 9.26
CA PRO A 168 -12.90 12.39 10.45
C PRO A 168 -12.21 13.75 10.43
N ASN A 169 -11.16 13.89 9.61
CA ASN A 169 -10.29 15.07 9.57
C ASN A 169 -10.68 16.05 8.47
N ARG A 170 -11.33 15.58 7.39
CA ARG A 170 -11.72 16.38 6.22
C ARG A 170 -13.13 16.00 5.73
N PRO A 171 -14.17 16.77 6.11
CA PRO A 171 -15.54 16.53 5.66
C PRO A 171 -15.64 16.40 4.14
N GLY A 172 -16.40 15.40 3.66
CA GLY A 172 -16.61 15.15 2.24
C GLY A 172 -15.49 14.36 1.53
N ARG A 173 -14.37 14.09 2.20
CA ARG A 173 -13.28 13.25 1.67
C ARG A 173 -13.33 11.83 2.26
N MET A 174 -12.68 10.90 1.57
CA MET A 174 -12.43 9.55 2.08
C MET A 174 -11.01 9.46 2.64
N GLU A 175 -10.83 8.72 3.72
CA GLU A 175 -9.55 8.47 4.40
C GLU A 175 -9.39 6.99 4.69
N LEU A 176 -8.14 6.51 4.72
CA LEU A 176 -7.82 5.11 4.88
C LEU A 176 -7.84 4.74 6.36
N TRP A 177 -8.70 3.81 6.74
CA TRP A 177 -8.70 3.18 8.06
C TRP A 177 -7.90 1.88 8.00
N THR A 178 -6.91 1.72 8.89
CA THR A 178 -6.07 0.51 8.92
C THR A 178 -6.66 -0.63 9.75
N GLY A 179 -7.87 -0.47 10.30
CA GLY A 179 -8.38 -1.32 11.37
C GLY A 179 -7.98 -0.84 12.77
N ARG A 180 -7.04 0.11 12.88
CA ARG A 180 -6.56 0.63 14.18
C ARG A 180 -6.37 2.15 14.21
N VAL A 181 -5.85 2.71 13.12
CA VAL A 181 -5.55 4.14 13.01
C VAL A 181 -6.00 4.66 11.65
N TRP A 182 -6.22 5.96 11.58
CA TRP A 182 -6.45 6.68 10.33
C TRP A 182 -5.11 7.00 9.67
N LEU A 183 -5.00 6.67 8.39
CA LEU A 183 -3.91 7.05 7.50
C LEU A 183 -4.46 8.06 6.50
N GLY A 184 -3.70 9.13 6.27
CA GLY A 184 -4.11 10.29 5.48
C GLY A 184 -4.75 9.98 4.11
N HIS A 185 -5.34 11.04 3.58
CA HIS A 185 -6.23 11.15 2.43
C HIS A 185 -5.84 10.35 1.18
N ILE A 186 -6.86 9.74 0.55
CA ILE A 186 -6.79 9.35 -0.86
C ILE A 186 -7.68 10.30 -1.65
N GLY A 187 -7.09 11.06 -2.56
CA GLY A 187 -7.83 11.62 -3.69
C GLY A 187 -8.14 10.45 -4.63
N ILE A 188 -9.37 9.94 -4.60
CA ILE A 188 -9.89 9.21 -5.75
C ILE A 188 -10.10 10.31 -6.79
N GLY A 189 -9.23 10.38 -7.79
CA GLY A 189 -9.44 11.29 -8.91
C GLY A 189 -10.76 10.94 -9.58
N ASP A 190 -11.60 11.96 -9.78
CA ASP A 190 -12.75 11.88 -10.68
C ASP A 190 -12.28 11.66 -12.13
#